data_AF-A0A1G5V195-F1
#
_entry.id   AF-A0A1G5V195-F1
#
_cell.length_a   1.000
_cell.length_b   1.000
_cell.length_c   1.000
_cell.angle_alpha   90.00
_cell.angle_beta   90.00
_cell.angle_gamma   90.00
#
_symmetry.space_group_name_H-M   'P 1'
#
loop_
_entity.id
_entity.type
_entity.pdbx_description
1 polymer ?
#
loop_
_entity_poly.entity_id
_entity_poly.type
_entity_poly.pdbx_seq_one_letter_code
_entity_poly.pdbx_strand_id
1 'polypeptide(L)'
;MKNNAQVTLPAQRHFSIGNWSFLELTVSPTLYKRDHDNEPFAYYEVSKISSTGGRYSTDVRTNDHGQRYSYATASHELLFKSASAEYRFNATKFGNQVTYSTNSPGASVEAFYFIFDDFLRMIELTMRKPGEPTERARDEADRECEVQINGQIIQCPSADPVHPAPQKKVSQIVFADTDKFSFLSNVNLYFSGCDVYLEESPEKIKKIDRHGEGNPSAATGYYLTPDKNYPPGITTLTIKDGFSETTAVVEFDHDTLDKQVTMTIKSFTSKLCDIRAFTYNEHHFPNAICLAL
;
A
#
# COMPACT_ATOMS: atom_id res chain seq x y z
N MET A 1 -4.40 9.91 18.66
CA MET A 1 -3.95 10.32 17.31
C MET A 1 -4.20 11.81 17.13
N LYS A 2 -3.31 12.53 16.44
CA LYS A 2 -3.53 13.94 16.06
C LYS A 2 -4.75 14.01 15.14
N ASN A 3 -5.67 14.95 15.38
CA ASN A 3 -6.72 15.31 14.41
C ASN A 3 -6.03 15.93 13.20
N ASN A 4 -5.58 15.08 12.28
CA ASN A 4 -5.06 15.55 11.01
C ASN A 4 -6.26 15.87 10.13
N ALA A 5 -6.75 17.11 10.18
CA ALA A 5 -7.77 17.59 9.26
C ALA A 5 -7.34 17.50 7.78
N GLN A 6 -6.09 17.11 7.53
CA GLN A 6 -5.49 16.96 6.22
C GLN A 6 -4.49 15.80 6.20
N VAL A 7 -4.61 14.90 5.23
CA VAL A 7 -3.68 13.78 5.02
C VAL A 7 -3.38 13.63 3.54
N THR A 8 -2.11 13.39 3.20
CA THR A 8 -1.65 13.16 1.83
C THR A 8 -1.42 11.68 1.58
N LEU A 9 -1.98 11.14 0.49
CA LEU A 9 -1.67 9.81 -0.04
C LEU A 9 -1.21 9.87 -1.51
N PRO A 10 -0.51 8.84 -1.99
CA PRO A 10 -0.27 8.65 -3.41
C PRO A 10 -1.58 8.58 -4.20
N ALA A 11 -1.60 9.14 -5.42
CA ALA A 11 -2.77 9.21 -6.29
C ALA A 11 -3.34 7.83 -6.64
N GLN A 12 -2.49 6.81 -6.65
CA GLN A 12 -2.86 5.42 -6.91
C GLN A 12 -3.43 4.66 -5.70
N ARG A 13 -3.49 5.28 -4.52
CA ARG A 13 -4.07 4.66 -3.32
C ARG A 13 -5.58 4.89 -3.28
N HIS A 14 -6.27 3.87 -2.77
CA HIS A 14 -7.68 3.96 -2.44
C HIS A 14 -7.83 4.65 -1.08
N PHE A 15 -9.00 5.24 -0.83
CA PHE A 15 -9.46 5.62 0.50
C PHE A 15 -10.59 4.69 0.96
N SER A 16 -10.82 4.65 2.28
CA SER A 16 -12.00 4.02 2.89
C SER A 16 -12.98 5.07 3.38
N ILE A 17 -14.19 4.62 3.66
CA ILE A 17 -15.29 5.45 4.13
C ILE A 17 -15.69 5.00 5.53
N GLY A 18 -15.59 5.91 6.49
CA GLY A 18 -15.99 5.71 7.87
C GLY A 18 -17.39 6.26 8.12
N ASN A 19 -18.44 5.63 7.60
CA ASN A 19 -19.84 6.05 7.82
C ASN A 19 -20.37 5.49 9.15
N TRP A 20 -19.86 6.01 10.25
CA TRP A 20 -20.08 5.46 11.59
C TRP A 20 -21.49 5.71 12.13
N SER A 21 -22.25 6.62 11.52
CA SER A 21 -23.67 6.81 11.81
C SER A 21 -24.60 5.97 10.92
N PHE A 22 -24.04 5.10 10.06
CA PHE A 22 -24.76 4.22 9.12
C PHE A 22 -25.86 4.93 8.32
N LEU A 23 -25.59 6.17 7.92
CA LEU A 23 -26.52 6.98 7.12
C LEU A 23 -26.57 6.45 5.69
N GLU A 24 -27.74 6.48 5.05
CA GLU A 24 -27.78 6.35 3.59
C GLU A 24 -27.28 7.66 2.97
N LEU A 25 -26.06 7.64 2.46
CA LEU A 25 -25.37 8.79 1.88
C LEU A 25 -25.29 8.64 0.36
N THR A 26 -25.89 9.57 -0.38
CA THR A 26 -25.55 9.76 -1.80
C THR A 26 -24.19 10.40 -1.91
N VAL A 27 -23.36 9.94 -2.85
CA VAL A 27 -22.01 10.47 -3.09
C VAL A 27 -21.89 11.12 -4.46
N SER A 28 -21.18 12.25 -4.51
CA SER A 28 -20.84 12.97 -5.74
C SER A 28 -19.38 13.45 -5.68
N PRO A 29 -18.55 13.20 -6.71
CA PRO A 29 -18.83 12.36 -7.89
C PRO A 29 -19.10 10.90 -7.51
N THR A 30 -19.60 10.13 -8.48
CA THR A 30 -19.69 8.68 -8.35
C THR A 30 -18.30 8.10 -8.09
N LEU A 31 -18.19 7.17 -7.15
CA LEU A 31 -16.93 6.52 -6.79
C LEU A 31 -16.76 5.20 -7.53
N TYR A 32 -15.52 4.77 -7.71
CA TYR A 32 -15.21 3.42 -8.13
C TYR A 32 -14.86 2.59 -6.89
N LYS A 33 -15.64 1.54 -6.64
CA LYS A 33 -15.32 0.54 -5.62
C LYS A 33 -14.61 -0.63 -6.27
N ARG A 34 -13.50 -1.04 -5.67
CA ARG A 34 -12.77 -2.25 -6.06
C ARG A 34 -13.49 -3.49 -5.53
N ASP A 35 -13.69 -4.48 -6.41
CA ASP A 35 -14.54 -5.65 -6.12
C ASP A 35 -13.78 -6.88 -5.57
N HIS A 36 -12.44 -6.91 -5.62
CA HIS A 36 -11.66 -8.09 -5.22
C HIS A 36 -10.26 -7.71 -4.71
N ASP A 37 -9.64 -8.63 -3.96
CA ASP A 37 -8.33 -8.43 -3.34
C ASP A 37 -7.13 -8.78 -4.23
N ASN A 38 -7.32 -9.65 -5.21
CA ASN A 38 -6.29 -10.00 -6.19
C ASN A 38 -6.68 -9.55 -7.59
N GLU A 39 -5.68 -9.39 -8.44
CA GLU A 39 -5.87 -8.96 -9.80
C GLU A 39 -6.35 -10.09 -10.72
N PRO A 40 -7.07 -9.78 -11.81
CA PRO A 40 -7.49 -8.44 -12.25
C PRO A 40 -8.65 -7.89 -11.41
N PHE A 41 -8.56 -6.60 -11.03
CA PHE A 41 -9.63 -5.94 -10.29
C PHE A 41 -10.79 -5.56 -11.20
N ALA A 42 -12.00 -5.90 -10.76
CA ALA A 42 -13.19 -5.21 -11.24
C ALA A 42 -13.41 -3.92 -10.42
N TYR A 43 -13.82 -2.87 -11.12
CA TYR A 43 -14.27 -1.62 -10.53
C TYR A 43 -15.71 -1.39 -10.93
N TYR A 44 -16.57 -1.11 -9.95
CA TYR A 44 -17.94 -0.73 -10.20
C TYR A 44 -18.24 0.62 -9.57
N GLU A 45 -19.17 1.31 -10.19
CA GLU A 45 -19.60 2.63 -9.79
C GLU A 45 -20.54 2.57 -8.59
N VAL A 46 -20.27 3.43 -7.60
CA VAL A 46 -21.03 3.57 -6.37
C VAL A 46 -21.45 5.02 -6.21
N SER A 47 -22.76 5.26 -6.21
CA SER A 47 -23.37 6.58 -6.00
C SER A 47 -24.11 6.69 -4.66
N LYS A 48 -24.17 5.59 -3.89
CA LYS A 48 -24.77 5.53 -2.55
C LYS A 48 -23.99 4.60 -1.63
N ILE A 49 -23.81 5.00 -0.37
CA ILE A 49 -23.12 4.23 0.66
C ILE A 49 -23.94 4.26 1.95
N SER A 50 -24.10 3.10 2.59
CA SER A 50 -24.77 2.94 3.88
C SER A 50 -23.96 2.13 4.89
N SER A 51 -22.70 1.82 4.56
CA SER A 51 -21.79 1.00 5.37
C SER A 51 -20.47 1.73 5.59
N THR A 52 -19.71 1.24 6.56
CA THR A 52 -18.30 1.59 6.75
C THR A 52 -17.40 0.63 5.99
N GLY A 53 -16.18 1.05 5.68
CA GLY A 53 -15.17 0.23 5.02
C GLY A 53 -15.28 0.23 3.50
N GLY A 54 -14.41 -0.56 2.87
CA GLY A 54 -14.27 -0.66 1.42
C GLY A 54 -13.10 0.15 0.87
N ARG A 55 -12.77 -0.13 -0.40
CA ARG A 55 -11.67 0.51 -1.13
C ARG A 55 -12.23 1.31 -2.30
N TYR A 56 -12.26 2.62 -2.13
CA TYR A 56 -12.82 3.55 -3.11
C TYR A 56 -11.75 4.41 -3.76
N SER A 57 -12.01 4.78 -4.99
CA SER A 57 -11.30 5.82 -5.71
C SER A 57 -12.29 6.71 -6.43
N THR A 58 -11.86 7.91 -6.81
CA THR A 58 -12.69 8.82 -7.61
C THR A 58 -12.52 8.61 -9.10
N ASP A 59 -11.46 7.92 -9.49
CA ASP A 59 -11.18 7.60 -10.88
C ASP A 59 -10.31 6.33 -10.95
N VAL A 60 -10.24 5.75 -12.14
CA VAL A 60 -9.45 4.57 -12.45
C VAL A 60 -8.68 4.79 -13.75
N ARG A 61 -7.41 4.40 -13.76
CA ARG A 61 -6.51 4.57 -14.90
C ARG A 61 -5.88 3.24 -15.28
N THR A 62 -5.69 3.03 -16.58
CA THR A 62 -4.91 1.91 -17.09
C THR A 62 -3.42 2.22 -16.95
N ASN A 63 -2.68 1.29 -16.37
CA ASN A 63 -1.23 1.41 -16.17
C ASN A 63 -0.44 0.95 -17.42
N ASP A 64 0.89 0.99 -17.35
CA ASP A 64 1.79 0.62 -18.45
C ASP A 64 1.70 -0.87 -18.84
N HIS A 65 1.04 -1.69 -18.03
CA HIS A 65 0.81 -3.12 -18.23
C HIS A 65 -0.62 -3.45 -18.71
N GLY A 66 -1.41 -2.44 -19.06
CA GLY A 66 -2.78 -2.64 -19.56
C GLY A 66 -3.82 -2.97 -18.47
N GLN A 67 -3.46 -2.79 -17.20
CA GLN A 67 -4.30 -3.13 -16.05
C GLN A 67 -4.94 -1.87 -15.44
N ARG A 68 -6.22 -1.97 -15.07
CA ARG A 68 -6.96 -0.85 -14.46
C ARG A 68 -6.68 -0.78 -12.97
N TYR A 69 -6.34 0.40 -12.48
CA TYR A 69 -6.13 0.68 -11.05
C TYR A 69 -6.82 1.96 -10.62
N SER A 70 -7.12 2.06 -9.32
CA SER A 70 -7.40 3.33 -8.65
C SER A 70 -6.31 4.34 -9.01
N TYR A 71 -6.72 5.48 -9.52
CA TYR A 71 -5.82 6.59 -9.74
C TYR A 71 -6.62 7.88 -9.76
N ALA A 72 -6.48 8.72 -8.74
CA ALA A 72 -7.09 10.04 -8.74
C ALA A 72 -6.40 10.93 -9.79
N THR A 73 -7.13 11.36 -10.82
CA THR A 73 -6.59 12.06 -11.99
C THR A 73 -6.57 13.59 -11.85
N ALA A 74 -7.47 14.15 -11.04
CA ALA A 74 -7.60 15.59 -10.82
C ALA A 74 -7.99 15.93 -9.38
N SER A 75 -7.85 17.20 -9.01
CA SER A 75 -8.46 17.73 -7.79
C SER A 75 -9.98 17.74 -7.89
N HIS A 76 -10.68 17.41 -6.81
CA HIS A 76 -12.13 17.34 -6.78
C HIS A 76 -12.68 17.54 -5.36
N GLU A 77 -13.93 17.96 -5.28
CA GLU A 77 -14.71 17.92 -4.03
C GLU A 77 -15.50 16.60 -4.00
N LEU A 78 -15.42 15.88 -2.89
CA LEU A 78 -16.26 14.74 -2.56
C LEU A 78 -17.39 15.21 -1.64
N LEU A 79 -18.62 14.95 -2.05
CA LEU A 79 -19.82 15.36 -1.35
C LEU A 79 -20.63 14.12 -0.97
N PHE A 80 -20.84 13.93 0.33
CA PHE A 80 -21.69 12.88 0.89
C PHE A 80 -22.92 13.51 1.51
N LYS A 81 -24.11 13.10 1.08
CA LYS A 81 -25.39 13.72 1.44
C LYS A 81 -26.43 12.72 1.88
N SER A 82 -27.15 13.06 2.94
CA SER A 82 -28.41 12.43 3.35
C SER A 82 -29.46 13.51 3.57
N ALA A 83 -30.69 13.12 3.92
CA ALA A 83 -31.73 14.09 4.29
C ALA A 83 -31.37 14.92 5.55
N SER A 84 -30.46 14.43 6.39
CA SER A 84 -30.14 15.04 7.70
C SER A 84 -28.69 15.51 7.84
N ALA A 85 -27.83 15.30 6.85
CA ALA A 85 -26.40 15.62 6.96
C ALA A 85 -25.76 15.83 5.58
N GLU A 86 -24.76 16.70 5.54
CA GLU A 86 -23.90 16.95 4.38
C GLU A 86 -22.44 16.98 4.84
N TYR A 87 -21.58 16.19 4.20
CA TYR A 87 -20.15 16.15 4.44
C TYR A 87 -19.40 16.43 3.14
N ARG A 88 -18.45 17.37 3.22
CA ARG A 88 -17.57 17.80 2.14
C ARG A 88 -16.14 17.42 2.46
N PHE A 89 -15.48 16.74 1.54
CA PHE A 89 -14.04 16.51 1.55
C PHE A 89 -13.43 17.12 0.31
N ASN A 90 -12.32 17.84 0.48
CA ASN A 90 -11.54 18.36 -0.63
C ASN A 90 -10.37 17.41 -0.90
N ALA A 91 -10.24 16.92 -2.12
CA ALA A 91 -9.10 16.16 -2.59
C ALA A 91 -8.28 17.04 -3.55
N THR A 92 -7.13 17.54 -3.09
CA THR A 92 -6.25 18.40 -3.87
C THR A 92 -5.10 17.58 -4.42
N LYS A 93 -5.03 17.45 -5.75
CA LYS A 93 -3.98 16.70 -6.45
C LYS A 93 -2.78 17.60 -6.78
N PHE A 94 -1.58 17.10 -6.53
CA PHE A 94 -0.32 17.68 -6.98
C PHE A 94 0.66 16.56 -7.36
N GLY A 95 1.10 16.52 -8.62
CA GLY A 95 1.95 15.42 -9.12
C GLY A 95 1.28 14.06 -8.90
N ASN A 96 2.00 13.09 -8.35
CA ASN A 96 1.50 11.76 -8.00
C ASN A 96 0.88 11.66 -6.59
N GLN A 97 0.55 12.78 -5.96
CA GLN A 97 -0.01 12.85 -4.61
C GLN A 97 -1.37 13.54 -4.59
N VAL A 98 -2.20 13.13 -3.62
CA VAL A 98 -3.51 13.73 -3.34
C VAL A 98 -3.63 13.98 -1.86
N THR A 99 -3.98 15.21 -1.52
CA THR A 99 -4.20 15.62 -0.15
C THR A 99 -5.68 15.78 0.12
N TYR A 100 -6.20 15.00 1.07
CA TYR A 100 -7.59 15.00 1.48
C TYR A 100 -7.75 15.85 2.73
N SER A 101 -8.78 16.69 2.75
CA SER A 101 -9.13 17.49 3.93
C SER A 101 -10.63 17.68 4.07
N THR A 102 -11.08 18.06 5.25
CA THR A 102 -12.47 18.41 5.50
C THR A 102 -12.60 19.49 6.57
N ASN A 103 -13.64 20.31 6.45
CA ASN A 103 -14.08 21.26 7.48
C ASN A 103 -15.53 20.97 7.91
N SER A 104 -16.11 19.84 7.49
CA SER A 104 -17.51 19.53 7.77
C SER A 104 -17.67 19.10 9.22
N PRO A 105 -18.67 19.62 9.97
CA PRO A 105 -18.94 19.16 11.32
C PRO A 105 -19.19 17.64 11.35
N GLY A 106 -18.53 16.93 12.26
CA GLY A 106 -18.63 15.47 12.38
C GLY A 106 -17.83 14.69 11.33
N ALA A 107 -17.02 15.35 10.49
CA ALA A 107 -16.12 14.68 9.55
C ALA A 107 -14.65 14.82 9.94
N SER A 108 -13.84 13.81 9.60
CA SER A 108 -12.38 13.82 9.76
C SER A 108 -11.70 13.00 8.66
N VAL A 109 -10.40 13.27 8.45
CA VAL A 109 -9.55 12.43 7.61
C VAL A 109 -8.57 11.70 8.53
N GLU A 110 -8.65 10.39 8.56
CA GLU A 110 -7.80 9.57 9.43
C GLU A 110 -6.76 8.83 8.61
N ALA A 111 -5.51 8.81 9.10
CA ALA A 111 -4.40 8.11 8.47
C ALA A 111 -4.15 6.80 9.19
N PHE A 112 -4.07 5.70 8.43
CA PHE A 112 -3.70 4.40 8.94
C PHE A 112 -2.39 3.99 8.30
N TYR A 113 -1.45 3.56 9.12
CA TYR A 113 -0.12 3.13 8.70
C TYR A 113 -0.03 1.60 8.72
N PHE A 114 0.91 1.04 7.96
CA PHE A 114 1.12 -0.39 7.83
C PHE A 114 2.53 -0.75 8.26
N ILE A 115 2.68 -1.64 9.26
CA ILE A 115 3.93 -2.13 9.86
C ILE A 115 4.79 -1.01 10.47
N PHE A 116 5.11 0.04 9.72
CA PHE A 116 5.84 1.24 10.13
C PHE A 116 5.04 2.52 9.91
N ASP A 117 5.26 3.54 10.74
CA ASP A 117 4.56 4.83 10.67
C ASP A 117 4.95 5.71 9.47
N ASP A 118 5.91 5.28 8.65
CA ASP A 118 6.26 5.88 7.37
C ASP A 118 5.67 5.14 6.15
N PHE A 119 4.97 4.03 6.37
CA PHE A 119 4.22 3.30 5.35
C PHE A 119 2.73 3.59 5.49
N LEU A 120 2.25 4.64 4.81
CA LEU A 120 0.81 4.93 4.79
C LEU A 120 0.06 3.78 4.10
N ARG A 121 -0.81 3.11 4.85
CA ARG A 121 -1.71 2.06 4.37
C ARG A 121 -2.84 2.68 3.59
N MET A 122 -3.65 3.47 4.25
CA MET A 122 -4.88 4.03 3.71
C MET A 122 -5.27 5.25 4.50
N ILE A 123 -6.20 6.01 3.95
CA ILE A 123 -6.93 6.99 4.73
C ILE A 123 -8.38 6.54 4.86
N GLU A 124 -9.04 6.97 5.93
CA GLU A 124 -10.49 6.91 6.09
C GLU A 124 -11.06 8.32 6.02
N LEU A 125 -12.10 8.50 5.19
CA LEU A 125 -12.95 9.67 5.23
C LEU A 125 -14.08 9.38 6.22
N THR A 126 -13.87 9.78 7.47
CA THR A 126 -14.77 9.52 8.60
C THR A 126 -15.91 10.52 8.60
N MET A 127 -17.14 10.05 8.77
CA MET A 127 -18.37 10.84 8.83
C MET A 127 -19.27 10.36 9.96
N ARG A 128 -19.69 11.30 10.80
CA ARG A 128 -20.64 11.11 11.90
C ARG A 128 -21.64 12.24 11.92
N LYS A 129 -22.86 11.97 12.40
CA LYS A 129 -23.83 13.03 12.66
C LYS A 129 -23.19 14.11 13.55
N PRO A 130 -23.34 15.39 13.22
CA PRO A 130 -22.81 16.47 14.05
C PRO A 130 -23.29 16.33 15.51
N GLY A 131 -22.35 16.33 16.45
CA GLY A 131 -22.64 16.21 17.89
C GLY A 131 -22.70 14.77 18.43
N GLU A 132 -22.59 13.75 17.57
CA GLU A 132 -22.47 12.35 18.02
C GLU A 132 -21.08 12.11 18.64
N PRO A 133 -20.99 11.53 19.85
CA PRO A 133 -19.72 11.27 20.50
C PRO A 133 -18.92 10.18 19.76
N THR A 134 -17.59 10.27 19.83
CA THR A 134 -16.71 9.21 19.32
C THR A 134 -16.64 8.05 20.32
N GLU A 135 -17.25 6.92 20.00
CA GLU A 135 -17.10 5.66 20.74
C GLU A 135 -15.85 4.92 20.27
N ARG A 136 -14.66 5.45 20.59
CA ARG A 136 -13.38 4.95 20.04
C ARG A 136 -13.22 3.43 20.08
N ALA A 137 -13.59 2.78 21.18
CA ALA A 137 -13.44 1.33 21.33
C ALA A 137 -14.30 0.53 20.33
N ARG A 138 -15.53 1.00 20.06
CA ARG A 138 -16.41 0.37 19.08
C ARG A 138 -15.95 0.66 17.65
N ASP A 139 -15.59 1.91 17.40
CA ASP A 139 -15.07 2.33 16.10
C ASP A 139 -13.80 1.56 15.72
N GLU A 140 -12.90 1.32 16.68
CA GLU A 140 -11.68 0.54 16.45
C GLU A 140 -11.95 -0.97 16.27
N ALA A 141 -12.95 -1.52 16.95
CA ALA A 141 -13.32 -2.93 16.81
C ALA A 141 -13.99 -3.24 15.46
N ASP A 142 -14.80 -2.30 14.97
CA ASP A 142 -15.51 -2.42 13.69
C ASP A 142 -14.61 -2.01 12.49
N ARG A 143 -13.38 -1.54 12.74
CA ARG A 143 -12.37 -1.27 11.71
C ARG A 143 -11.74 -2.58 11.26
N GLU A 144 -12.40 -3.26 10.34
CA GLU A 144 -11.77 -4.33 9.58
C GLU A 144 -10.81 -3.76 8.55
N CYS A 145 -9.61 -4.32 8.51
CA CYS A 145 -8.65 -3.92 7.51
C CYS A 145 -7.93 -5.16 6.94
N GLU A 146 -7.95 -5.30 5.62
CA GLU A 146 -7.27 -6.37 4.88
C GLU A 146 -5.86 -5.96 4.42
N VAL A 147 -4.85 -6.78 4.73
CA VAL A 147 -3.47 -6.65 4.22
C VAL A 147 -3.07 -7.92 3.48
N GLN A 148 -2.11 -7.81 2.58
CA GLN A 148 -1.57 -8.98 1.88
C GLN A 148 -0.20 -9.35 2.42
N ILE A 149 -0.09 -10.54 3.03
CA ILE A 149 1.18 -11.14 3.46
C ILE A 149 1.46 -12.40 2.63
N ASN A 150 2.58 -12.47 1.92
CA ASN A 150 2.97 -13.63 1.10
C ASN A 150 1.85 -14.11 0.13
N GLY A 151 1.10 -13.18 -0.45
CA GLY A 151 -0.01 -13.52 -1.35
C GLY A 151 -1.32 -13.93 -0.64
N GLN A 152 -1.32 -13.99 0.70
CA GLN A 152 -2.51 -14.30 1.50
C GLN A 152 -3.13 -13.02 2.05
N ILE A 153 -4.46 -12.96 2.01
CA ILE A 153 -5.24 -11.87 2.60
C ILE A 153 -5.38 -12.17 4.09
N ILE A 154 -4.93 -11.23 4.91
CA ILE A 154 -5.06 -11.30 6.36
C ILE A 154 -5.94 -10.14 6.82
N GLN A 155 -6.99 -10.48 7.55
CA GLN A 155 -7.74 -9.50 8.32
C GLN A 155 -6.96 -9.22 9.60
N CYS A 156 -6.50 -7.98 9.75
CA CYS A 156 -5.85 -7.55 10.98
C CYS A 156 -6.77 -6.57 11.71
N PRO A 157 -6.92 -6.67 13.03
CA PRO A 157 -7.51 -5.60 13.81
C PRO A 157 -6.67 -4.33 13.64
N SER A 158 -7.29 -3.16 13.51
CA SER A 158 -6.56 -1.90 13.31
C SER A 158 -5.68 -1.48 14.50
N ALA A 159 -5.71 -2.25 15.59
CA ALA A 159 -5.01 -2.01 16.85
C ALA A 159 -3.60 -2.63 16.92
N ASP A 160 -3.15 -3.37 15.89
CA ASP A 160 -1.77 -3.85 15.84
C ASP A 160 -0.80 -2.66 15.94
N PRO A 161 0.19 -2.70 16.85
CA PRO A 161 1.07 -1.56 17.06
C PRO A 161 1.93 -1.34 15.81
N VAL A 162 1.72 -0.19 15.17
CA VAL A 162 2.60 0.31 14.12
C VAL A 162 3.95 0.66 14.73
N HIS A 163 5.03 0.13 14.16
CA HIS A 163 6.38 0.42 14.59
C HIS A 163 6.83 1.82 14.15
N PRO A 164 7.69 2.50 14.93
CA PRO A 164 8.28 3.75 14.47
C PRO A 164 9.16 3.51 13.25
N ALA A 165 9.18 4.45 12.31
CA ALA A 165 10.12 4.46 11.20
C ALA A 165 11.58 4.35 11.71
N PRO A 166 12.43 3.56 11.04
CA PRO A 166 13.85 3.52 11.36
C PRO A 166 14.47 4.92 11.30
N GLN A 167 15.26 5.28 12.32
CA GLN A 167 15.94 6.58 12.35
C GLN A 167 17.02 6.71 11.26
N LYS A 168 17.57 5.58 10.79
CA LYS A 168 18.58 5.52 9.75
C LYS A 168 18.08 4.65 8.61
N LYS A 169 18.04 5.22 7.40
CA LYS A 169 17.79 4.49 6.17
C LYS A 169 19.04 3.69 5.79
N VAL A 170 18.84 2.43 5.43
CA VAL A 170 19.90 1.54 4.95
C VAL A 170 19.73 1.36 3.44
N SER A 171 20.78 1.62 2.67
CA SER A 171 20.79 1.44 1.22
C SER A 171 21.64 0.28 0.75
N GLN A 172 22.40 -0.36 1.65
CA GLN A 172 23.27 -1.48 1.33
C GLN A 172 23.32 -2.47 2.49
N ILE A 173 23.24 -3.76 2.17
CA ILE A 173 23.46 -4.86 3.12
C ILE A 173 24.23 -5.99 2.46
N VAL A 174 24.84 -6.85 3.27
CA VAL A 174 25.47 -8.11 2.86
C VAL A 174 24.82 -9.25 3.62
N PHE A 175 24.46 -10.33 2.92
CA PHE A 175 23.84 -11.52 3.49
C PHE A 175 24.32 -12.79 2.78
N ALA A 176 24.05 -13.97 3.34
CA ALA A 176 24.50 -15.23 2.76
C ALA A 176 23.77 -15.50 1.42
N ASP A 177 24.44 -16.08 0.44
CA ASP A 177 23.82 -16.34 -0.87
C ASP A 177 22.66 -17.36 -0.84
N THR A 178 22.49 -18.07 0.28
CA THR A 178 21.33 -18.93 0.57
C THR A 178 20.15 -18.21 1.20
N ASP A 179 20.33 -16.96 1.67
CA ASP A 179 19.26 -16.18 2.28
C ASP A 179 18.31 -15.62 1.21
N LYS A 180 17.04 -15.56 1.57
CA LYS A 180 15.99 -14.88 0.80
C LYS A 180 16.01 -13.38 1.05
N PHE A 181 15.43 -12.64 0.10
CA PHE A 181 15.03 -11.25 0.32
C PHE A 181 13.51 -11.11 0.39
N SER A 182 13.07 -9.92 0.77
CA SER A 182 11.65 -9.60 1.01
C SER A 182 11.27 -8.27 0.36
N PHE A 183 9.97 -7.99 0.30
CA PHE A 183 9.41 -6.71 -0.11
C PHE A 183 8.42 -6.21 0.94
N LEU A 184 8.41 -4.89 1.12
CA LEU A 184 7.35 -4.15 1.79
C LEU A 184 6.95 -2.98 0.90
N SER A 185 5.68 -2.89 0.54
CA SER A 185 5.18 -1.87 -0.35
C SER A 185 3.79 -1.36 0.03
N ASN A 186 3.54 -0.07 -0.22
CA ASN A 186 2.17 0.47 -0.20
C ASN A 186 1.55 0.60 -1.59
N VAL A 187 2.26 0.12 -2.61
CA VAL A 187 1.93 0.26 -4.03
C VAL A 187 2.39 -0.96 -4.84
N ASN A 188 1.74 -1.22 -5.97
CA ASN A 188 2.12 -2.33 -6.83
C ASN A 188 3.52 -2.08 -7.37
N LEU A 189 4.35 -3.11 -7.35
CA LEU A 189 5.73 -3.09 -7.81
C LEU A 189 5.85 -4.01 -9.01
N TYR A 190 6.41 -3.52 -10.10
CA TYR A 190 6.66 -4.27 -11.33
C TYR A 190 8.14 -4.43 -11.54
N PHE A 191 8.56 -5.66 -11.85
CA PHE A 191 9.95 -6.06 -11.93
C PHE A 191 10.44 -6.10 -13.37
N SER A 192 11.68 -5.65 -13.57
CA SER A 192 12.38 -5.68 -14.85
C SER A 192 13.89 -5.66 -14.61
N GLY A 193 14.70 -5.83 -15.66
CA GLY A 193 16.17 -5.86 -15.55
C GLY A 193 16.74 -7.22 -15.17
N CYS A 194 16.02 -7.99 -14.34
CA CYS A 194 16.31 -9.39 -14.07
C CYS A 194 15.02 -10.17 -13.74
N ASP A 195 15.15 -11.50 -13.70
CA ASP A 195 14.07 -12.37 -13.27
C ASP A 195 13.99 -12.41 -11.73
N VAL A 196 12.76 -12.45 -11.22
CA VAL A 196 12.48 -12.58 -9.78
C VAL A 196 11.64 -13.83 -9.56
N TYR A 197 11.99 -14.59 -8.55
CA TYR A 197 11.35 -15.85 -8.20
C TYR A 197 10.84 -15.79 -6.76
N LEU A 198 9.63 -16.30 -6.52
CA LEU A 198 9.00 -16.40 -5.22
C LEU A 198 8.82 -17.87 -4.83
N GLU A 199 9.26 -18.22 -3.63
CA GLU A 199 8.93 -19.49 -2.98
C GLU A 199 7.52 -19.41 -2.36
N GLU A 200 6.52 -20.00 -3.00
CA GLU A 200 5.13 -20.03 -2.50
C GLU A 200 4.94 -21.11 -1.41
N SER A 201 5.69 -22.20 -1.52
CA SER A 201 5.72 -23.29 -0.54
C SER A 201 7.06 -24.03 -0.69
N PRO A 202 7.44 -24.92 0.25
CA PRO A 202 8.56 -25.82 0.03
C PRO A 202 8.42 -26.48 -1.34
N GLU A 203 9.48 -26.40 -2.14
CA GLU A 203 9.59 -26.96 -3.52
C GLU A 203 8.78 -26.25 -4.61
N LYS A 204 8.00 -25.21 -4.30
CA LYS A 204 7.22 -24.47 -5.28
C LYS A 204 7.79 -23.07 -5.48
N ILE A 205 8.60 -22.92 -6.52
CA ILE A 205 9.20 -21.65 -6.92
C ILE A 205 8.56 -21.17 -8.21
N LYS A 206 8.09 -19.93 -8.21
CA LYS A 206 7.40 -19.32 -9.34
C LYS A 206 8.12 -18.04 -9.76
N LYS A 207 8.39 -17.90 -11.05
CA LYS A 207 8.80 -16.62 -11.63
C LYS A 207 7.64 -15.65 -11.54
N ILE A 208 7.92 -14.45 -11.05
CA ILE A 208 6.95 -13.38 -10.89
C ILE A 208 7.47 -12.11 -11.56
N ASP A 209 6.56 -11.31 -12.07
CA ASP A 209 6.83 -10.03 -12.73
C ASP A 209 6.43 -8.84 -11.85
N ARG A 210 5.85 -9.10 -10.67
CA ARG A 210 5.34 -8.07 -9.77
C ARG A 210 5.21 -8.51 -8.32
N HIS A 211 5.07 -7.52 -7.44
CA HIS A 211 4.72 -7.62 -6.03
C HIS A 211 3.63 -6.59 -5.70
N GLY A 212 2.89 -6.80 -4.61
CA GLY A 212 1.98 -5.79 -4.09
C GLY A 212 0.56 -5.86 -4.65
N GLU A 213 0.16 -6.96 -5.31
CA GLU A 213 -1.25 -7.15 -5.68
C GLU A 213 -2.13 -6.78 -4.46
N GLY A 214 -3.02 -5.83 -4.66
CA GLY A 214 -4.01 -5.43 -3.65
C GLY A 214 -3.60 -4.49 -2.51
N ASN A 215 -2.35 -4.05 -2.45
CA ASN A 215 -1.72 -3.03 -1.59
C ASN A 215 -2.47 -2.43 -0.36
N PRO A 216 -1.77 -2.25 0.77
CA PRO A 216 -0.34 -2.51 0.95
C PRO A 216 -0.03 -4.00 1.09
N SER A 217 1.21 -4.39 0.83
CA SER A 217 1.65 -5.77 0.91
C SER A 217 3.04 -5.89 1.51
N ALA A 218 3.25 -6.98 2.23
CA ALA A 218 4.55 -7.48 2.61
C ALA A 218 4.70 -8.91 2.09
N ALA A 219 5.87 -9.27 1.60
CA ALA A 219 6.13 -10.65 1.22
C ALA A 219 7.61 -11.00 1.39
N THR A 220 7.90 -12.27 1.65
CA THR A 220 9.25 -12.83 1.74
C THR A 220 9.37 -14.07 0.85
N GLY A 221 10.58 -14.63 0.74
CA GLY A 221 10.84 -15.82 -0.07
C GLY A 221 11.26 -15.49 -1.50
N TYR A 222 11.83 -14.30 -1.72
CA TYR A 222 12.28 -13.88 -3.04
C TYR A 222 13.73 -14.28 -3.30
N TYR A 223 13.98 -14.65 -4.55
CA TYR A 223 15.28 -15.04 -5.11
C TYR A 223 15.41 -14.50 -6.55
N LEU A 224 16.62 -14.50 -7.10
CA LEU A 224 16.86 -14.06 -8.48
C LEU A 224 17.08 -15.23 -9.46
N THR A 225 17.06 -16.47 -8.95
CA THR A 225 17.14 -17.71 -9.73
C THR A 225 16.11 -18.74 -9.25
N PRO A 226 15.71 -19.71 -10.09
CA PRO A 226 14.73 -20.74 -9.71
C PRO A 226 15.26 -21.79 -8.74
N ASP A 227 16.56 -21.84 -8.46
CA ASP A 227 17.21 -22.75 -7.51
C ASP A 227 17.41 -22.13 -6.11
N LYS A 228 16.69 -21.04 -5.80
CA LYS A 228 16.76 -20.29 -4.54
C LYS A 228 18.12 -19.64 -4.31
N ASN A 229 18.68 -19.03 -5.35
CA ASN A 229 20.00 -18.41 -5.34
C ASN A 229 19.97 -17.05 -6.08
N TYR A 230 21.15 -16.56 -6.42
CA TYR A 230 21.44 -15.33 -7.13
C TYR A 230 22.35 -15.64 -8.32
N PRO A 231 22.23 -14.92 -9.46
CA PRO A 231 23.16 -15.08 -10.56
C PRO A 231 24.56 -14.62 -10.14
N PRO A 232 25.64 -15.35 -10.51
CA PRO A 232 27.01 -14.95 -10.20
C PRO A 232 27.35 -13.55 -10.72
N GLY A 233 28.05 -12.76 -9.90
CA GLY A 233 28.42 -11.39 -10.22
C GLY A 233 27.25 -10.41 -10.06
N ILE A 234 27.28 -9.33 -10.85
CA ILE A 234 26.34 -8.21 -10.68
C ILE A 234 25.06 -8.42 -11.49
N THR A 235 23.93 -8.41 -10.79
CA THR A 235 22.58 -8.41 -11.36
C THR A 235 21.82 -7.16 -10.93
N THR A 236 21.00 -6.59 -11.82
CA THR A 236 20.22 -5.37 -11.52
C THR A 236 18.72 -5.62 -11.64
N LEU A 237 18.00 -5.38 -10.55
CA LEU A 237 16.55 -5.34 -10.49
C LEU A 237 16.07 -3.88 -10.61
N THR A 238 15.24 -3.61 -11.62
CA THR A 238 14.52 -2.35 -11.77
C THR A 238 13.07 -2.55 -11.36
N ILE A 239 12.61 -1.74 -10.41
CA ILE A 239 11.28 -1.78 -9.81
C ILE A 239 10.51 -0.53 -10.21
N LYS A 240 9.28 -0.68 -10.72
CA LYS A 240 8.39 0.44 -11.10
C LYS A 240 7.03 0.34 -10.44
N ASP A 241 6.33 1.45 -10.30
CA ASP A 241 4.95 1.49 -9.76
C ASP A 241 3.84 1.16 -10.77
N GLY A 242 4.22 0.82 -12.01
CA GLY A 242 3.30 0.56 -13.12
C GLY A 242 2.78 1.81 -13.84
N PHE A 243 2.99 3.01 -13.28
CA PHE A 243 2.69 4.29 -13.94
C PHE A 243 3.95 5.06 -14.34
N SER A 244 5.12 4.47 -14.07
CA SER A 244 6.45 5.07 -14.28
C SER A 244 6.64 6.39 -13.54
N GLU A 245 5.83 6.65 -12.51
CA GLU A 245 5.94 7.83 -11.64
C GLU A 245 6.95 7.57 -10.51
N THR A 246 7.22 6.29 -10.24
CA THR A 246 8.27 5.87 -9.31
C THR A 246 9.06 4.69 -9.84
N THR A 247 10.38 4.80 -9.66
CA THR A 247 11.34 3.77 -9.99
C THR A 247 12.32 3.58 -8.84
N ALA A 248 12.76 2.34 -8.61
CA ALA A 248 13.94 2.01 -7.83
C ALA A 248 14.83 1.04 -8.60
N VAL A 249 16.14 1.19 -8.46
CA VAL A 249 17.15 0.32 -9.08
C VAL A 249 17.96 -0.31 -7.95
N VAL A 250 17.91 -1.63 -7.87
CA VAL A 250 18.58 -2.43 -6.83
C VAL A 250 19.58 -3.36 -7.50
N GLU A 251 20.82 -3.28 -7.05
CA GLU A 251 21.92 -4.12 -7.50
C GLU A 251 22.15 -5.25 -6.51
N PHE A 252 22.39 -6.45 -7.02
CA PHE A 252 22.79 -7.63 -6.27
C PHE A 252 24.13 -8.09 -6.83
N ASP A 253 25.18 -8.01 -6.02
CA ASP A 253 26.51 -8.51 -6.35
C ASP A 253 26.77 -9.81 -5.61
N HIS A 254 26.74 -10.94 -6.33
CA HIS A 254 26.92 -12.28 -5.79
C HIS A 254 28.38 -12.73 -5.90
N ASP A 255 29.07 -12.73 -4.77
CA ASP A 255 30.39 -13.33 -4.62
C ASP A 255 30.25 -14.83 -4.33
N THR A 256 30.48 -15.65 -5.36
CA THR A 256 30.42 -17.11 -5.25
C THR A 256 31.58 -17.73 -4.47
N LEU A 257 32.70 -17.02 -4.29
CA LEU A 257 33.84 -17.50 -3.49
C LEU A 257 33.52 -17.36 -2.01
N ASP A 258 33.01 -16.18 -1.63
CA ASP A 258 32.68 -15.83 -0.25
C ASP A 258 31.23 -16.21 0.15
N LYS A 259 30.45 -16.76 -0.80
CA LYS A 259 29.05 -17.20 -0.65
C LYS A 259 28.15 -16.12 -0.06
N GLN A 260 28.30 -14.91 -0.58
CA GLN A 260 27.62 -13.73 -0.07
C GLN A 260 27.03 -12.90 -1.20
N VAL A 261 25.95 -12.20 -0.89
CA VAL A 261 25.30 -11.27 -1.80
C VAL A 261 25.27 -9.89 -1.16
N THR A 262 25.78 -8.91 -1.90
CA THR A 262 25.65 -7.50 -1.54
C THR A 262 24.47 -6.89 -2.27
N MET A 263 23.41 -6.56 -1.54
CA MET A 263 22.24 -5.86 -2.09
C MET A 263 22.37 -4.36 -1.85
N THR A 264 22.30 -3.57 -2.92
CA THR A 264 22.49 -2.11 -2.90
C THR A 264 21.39 -1.39 -3.65
N ILE A 265 20.67 -0.48 -2.99
CA ILE A 265 19.78 0.49 -3.66
C ILE A 265 20.66 1.55 -4.34
N LYS A 266 20.72 1.52 -5.66
CA LYS A 266 21.56 2.42 -6.48
C LYS A 266 20.90 3.78 -6.70
N SER A 267 19.59 3.78 -6.92
CA SER A 267 18.81 4.99 -7.15
C SER A 267 17.33 4.72 -6.93
N PHE A 268 16.58 5.75 -6.55
CA PHE A 268 15.12 5.70 -6.49
C PHE A 268 14.52 7.10 -6.64
N THR A 269 13.26 7.17 -7.07
CA THR A 269 12.49 8.43 -7.18
C THR A 269 11.34 8.52 -6.17
N SER A 270 11.10 7.44 -5.41
CA SER A 270 10.05 7.38 -4.39
C SER A 270 10.36 8.25 -3.18
N LYS A 271 9.33 8.55 -2.38
CA LYS A 271 9.48 9.20 -1.07
C LYS A 271 10.29 8.33 -0.10
N LEU A 272 10.14 7.01 -0.19
CA LEU A 272 10.80 6.04 0.67
C LEU A 272 11.32 4.87 -0.17
N CYS A 273 12.62 4.62 -0.03
CA CYS A 273 13.29 3.40 -0.48
C CYS A 273 14.44 3.12 0.50
N ASP A 274 14.35 2.02 1.24
CA ASP A 274 15.41 1.54 2.12
C ASP A 274 15.34 0.01 2.29
N ILE A 275 16.32 -0.55 2.98
CA ILE A 275 16.40 -1.97 3.29
C ILE A 275 16.13 -2.16 4.78
N ARG A 276 15.20 -3.05 5.13
CA ARG A 276 14.83 -3.33 6.52
C ARG A 276 14.83 -4.83 6.80
N ALA A 277 14.95 -5.18 8.07
CA ALA A 277 14.60 -6.51 8.57
C ALA A 277 13.55 -6.33 9.66
N PHE A 278 12.46 -7.09 9.58
CA PHE A 278 11.37 -6.97 10.54
C PHE A 278 10.58 -8.27 10.69
N THR A 279 9.75 -8.31 11.73
CA THR A 279 8.78 -9.39 11.97
C THR A 279 7.41 -8.77 12.11
N TYR A 280 6.42 -9.33 11.42
CA TYR A 280 5.03 -8.90 11.49
C TYR A 280 4.12 -10.12 11.39
N ASN A 281 3.13 -10.23 12.28
CA ASN A 281 2.24 -11.39 12.37
C ASN A 281 2.97 -12.74 12.33
N GLU A 282 4.00 -12.90 13.16
CA GLU A 282 4.83 -14.12 13.24
C GLU A 282 5.64 -14.45 11.97
N HIS A 283 5.54 -13.63 10.91
CA HIS A 283 6.34 -13.76 9.70
C HIS A 283 7.60 -12.91 9.79
N HIS A 284 8.74 -13.51 9.46
CA HIS A 284 10.02 -12.82 9.36
C HIS A 284 10.28 -12.35 7.92
N PHE A 285 10.62 -11.08 7.78
CA PHE A 285 10.95 -10.41 6.51
C PHE A 285 12.41 -9.96 6.55
N PRO A 286 13.38 -10.84 6.23
CA PRO A 286 14.78 -10.47 6.13
C PRO A 286 15.01 -9.66 4.85
N ASN A 287 16.02 -8.80 4.86
CA ASN A 287 16.55 -8.15 3.65
C ASN A 287 15.44 -7.51 2.81
N ALA A 288 14.46 -6.86 3.46
CA ALA A 288 13.27 -6.36 2.81
C ALA A 288 13.58 -5.07 2.05
N ILE A 289 13.35 -5.07 0.74
CA ILE A 289 13.29 -3.86 -0.06
C ILE A 289 11.97 -3.16 0.29
N CYS A 290 12.07 -2.08 1.04
CA CYS A 290 10.95 -1.27 1.50
C CYS A 290 10.77 -0.10 0.54
N LEU A 291 9.63 -0.04 -0.17
CA LEU A 291 9.31 1.03 -1.13
C LEU A 291 7.93 1.63 -0.87
N ALA A 292 7.86 2.95 -0.69
CA ALA A 292 6.59 3.67 -0.59
C ALA A 292 6.58 5.01 -1.34
N LEU A 293 5.42 5.35 -1.89
CA LEU A 293 5.12 6.65 -2.53
C LEU A 293 4.75 7.74 -1.52
#